data_AF-A0A0X1KQY7-F1
#
_entry.id   AF-A0A0X1KQY7-F1
#
_cell.length_a   1.000
_cell.length_b   1.000
_cell.length_c   1.000
_cell.angle_alpha   90.00
_cell.angle_beta   90.00
_cell.angle_gamma   90.00
#
_symmetry.space_group_name_H-M   'P 1'
#
loop_
_entity.id
_entity.type
_entity.pdbx_description
1 polymer ?
#
loop_
_entity_poly.entity_id
_entity_poly.type
_entity_poly.pdbx_seq_one_letter_code
_entity_poly.pdbx_strand_id
1 'polypeptide(L)'
;MVQTISTINRGSDKLWNACADFTATIFYDVLKKMYESIPKSNLFRRTLAESWFMNMTLYEYSRQAARHELSSLTNMIYEALAKKAYGKTST
;
A
#
# COMPACT_ATOMS: atom_id res chain seq x y z
N MET A 1 20.47 26.09 -10.50
CA MET A 1 19.96 25.80 -9.15
C MET A 1 18.79 24.84 -9.29
N VAL A 2 19.05 23.54 -9.13
CA VAL A 2 17.98 22.54 -9.05
C VAL A 2 17.41 22.67 -7.65
N GLN A 3 16.17 23.14 -7.52
CA GLN A 3 15.49 23.15 -6.24
C GLN A 3 15.34 21.70 -5.79
N THR A 4 16.24 21.29 -4.88
CA THR A 4 16.04 20.15 -3.99
C THR A 4 14.62 20.26 -3.45
N ILE A 5 13.80 19.25 -3.75
CA ILE A 5 12.45 19.06 -3.19
C ILE A 5 12.64 18.82 -1.69
N SER A 6 12.91 19.90 -0.98
CA SER A 6 13.12 19.94 0.45
C SER A 6 11.77 19.66 1.10
N THR A 7 11.65 18.46 1.65
CA THR A 7 10.84 18.22 2.84
C THR A 7 9.37 18.62 2.69
N ILE A 8 8.71 18.13 1.63
CA ILE A 8 7.24 18.05 1.66
C ILE A 8 6.90 17.17 2.85
N ASN A 9 6.15 17.72 3.81
CA ASN A 9 5.63 17.00 4.96
C ASN A 9 4.67 15.91 4.43
N ARG A 10 5.21 14.74 4.05
CA ARG A 10 4.52 13.68 3.28
C ARG A 10 3.27 13.18 4.00
N GLY A 11 3.23 13.27 5.33
CA GLY A 11 2.07 12.90 6.13
C GLY A 11 0.83 13.77 5.92
N SER A 12 0.99 15.04 5.50
CA SER A 12 -0.14 15.96 5.23
C SER A 12 -0.57 15.98 3.77
N ASP A 13 0.16 15.31 2.87
CA ASP A 13 -0.21 15.27 1.45
C ASP A 13 -1.32 14.23 1.22
N LYS A 14 -2.53 14.73 0.94
CA LYS A 14 -3.71 13.89 0.66
C LYS A 14 -3.50 12.96 -0.53
N LEU A 15 -2.76 13.39 -1.55
CA LEU A 15 -2.47 12.58 -2.72
C LEU A 15 -1.49 11.46 -2.37
N TRP A 16 -0.45 11.75 -1.59
CA TRP A 16 0.48 10.72 -1.12
C TRP A 16 -0.22 9.67 -0.26
N ASN A 17 -1.08 10.10 0.67
CA ASN A 17 -1.87 9.18 1.49
C ASN A 17 -2.78 8.28 0.65
N ALA A 18 -3.44 8.83 -0.38
CA ALA A 18 -4.23 8.03 -1.31
C ALA A 18 -3.38 7.01 -2.10
N CYS A 19 -2.16 7.39 -2.51
CA CYS A 19 -1.22 6.47 -3.15
C CYS A 19 -0.74 5.36 -2.19
N ALA A 20 -0.52 5.70 -0.92
CA ALA A 20 -0.16 4.73 0.11
C ALA A 20 -1.29 3.74 0.37
N ASP A 21 -2.53 4.22 0.47
CA ASP A 21 -3.70 3.35 0.66
C ASP A 21 -3.94 2.45 -0.57
N PHE A 22 -3.77 2.98 -1.79
CA PHE A 22 -3.82 2.19 -3.01
C PHE A 22 -2.74 1.08 -3.04
N THR A 23 -1.50 1.42 -2.68
CA THR A 23 -0.41 0.46 -2.60
C THR A 23 -0.69 -0.62 -1.55
N ALA A 24 -1.25 -0.23 -0.40
CA ALA A 24 -1.66 -1.15 0.65
C ALA A 24 -2.75 -2.13 0.17
N THR A 25 -3.74 -1.67 -0.60
CA THR A 25 -4.78 -2.53 -1.16
C THR A 25 -4.20 -3.59 -2.11
N ILE A 26 -3.31 -3.19 -3.02
CA ILE A 26 -2.66 -4.13 -3.93
C ILE A 26 -1.84 -5.16 -3.15
N PHE A 27 -1.04 -4.70 -2.20
CA PHE A 27 -0.17 -5.59 -1.44
C PHE A 27 -0.96 -6.55 -0.56
N TYR A 28 -2.07 -6.09 0.02
CA TYR A 28 -3.02 -6.94 0.74
C TYR A 28 -3.57 -8.06 -0.15
N ASP A 29 -4.02 -7.74 -1.37
CA ASP A 29 -4.55 -8.75 -2.29
C ASP A 29 -3.49 -9.79 -2.69
N VAL A 30 -2.25 -9.36 -2.89
CA VAL A 30 -1.12 -10.26 -3.16
C VAL A 30 -0.89 -11.20 -1.97
N LEU A 31 -0.75 -10.65 -0.77
CA LEU A 31 -0.51 -11.46 0.44
C LEU A 31 -1.67 -12.41 0.73
N LYS A 32 -2.91 -11.96 0.52
CA LYS A 32 -4.10 -12.80 0.67
C LYS A 32 -4.07 -13.98 -0.30
N LYS A 33 -3.79 -13.74 -1.58
CA LYS A 33 -3.67 -14.81 -2.59
C LYS A 33 -2.52 -15.76 -2.27
N MET A 34 -1.37 -15.24 -1.84
CA MET A 34 -0.26 -16.06 -1.38
C MET A 34 -0.69 -16.95 -0.21
N TYR A 35 -1.34 -16.37 0.79
CA TYR A 35 -1.82 -17.10 1.96
C TYR A 35 -2.87 -18.17 1.62
N GLU A 36 -3.77 -17.88 0.68
CA GLU A 36 -4.78 -18.82 0.18
C GLU A 36 -4.19 -19.95 -0.67
N SER A 37 -3.05 -19.71 -1.34
CA SER A 37 -2.38 -20.71 -2.17
C SER A 37 -1.71 -21.84 -1.37
N ILE A 38 -1.45 -21.64 -0.08
CA ILE A 38 -0.80 -22.63 0.77
C ILE A 38 -1.77 -23.78 1.07
N PRO A 39 -1.45 -25.05 0.72
CA PRO A 39 -2.30 -26.19 1.01
C PRO A 39 -2.51 -26.32 2.52
N LYS A 40 -3.75 -26.15 2.97
CA LYS A 40 -4.08 -26.26 4.39
C LYS A 40 -4.32 -27.74 4.70
N SER A 41 -3.54 -28.30 5.62
CA SER A 41 -3.74 -29.67 6.08
C SER A 41 -5.16 -29.82 6.66
N ASN A 42 -5.97 -30.69 6.08
CA ASN A 42 -7.41 -30.88 6.35
C ASN A 42 -7.76 -31.38 7.76
N LEU A 43 -6.82 -31.42 8.70
CA LEU A 43 -7.07 -31.95 10.05
C LEU A 43 -7.98 -31.04 10.89
N PHE A 44 -7.97 -29.72 10.63
CA PHE A 44 -8.89 -28.77 11.27
C PHE A 44 -9.34 -27.70 10.26
N ARG A 45 -10.65 -27.56 10.07
CA ARG A 45 -11.22 -26.43 9.32
C ARG A 45 -10.95 -25.15 10.10
N ARG A 46 -10.45 -24.11 9.42
CA ARG A 46 -10.35 -22.77 10.01
C ARG A 46 -11.71 -22.29 10.47
N THR A 47 -11.76 -21.72 11.67
CA THR A 47 -12.94 -21.03 12.17
C THR A 47 -13.14 -19.70 11.44
N LEU A 48 -14.37 -19.18 11.48
CA LEU A 48 -14.68 -17.85 10.94
C LEU A 48 -13.81 -16.77 11.59
N ALA A 49 -13.58 -16.87 12.91
CA ALA A 49 -12.78 -15.93 13.67
C ALA A 49 -11.31 -15.92 13.23
N GLU A 50 -10.70 -17.09 13.03
CA GLU A 50 -9.32 -17.19 12.54
C GLU A 50 -9.17 -16.64 11.13
N SER A 51 -10.15 -16.90 10.26
CA SER A 51 -10.16 -16.34 8.91
C SER A 51 -10.24 -14.81 8.93
N TRP A 52 -11.17 -14.27 9.73
CA TRP A 52 -11.34 -12.84 9.91
C TRP A 52 -10.09 -12.18 10.50
N PHE A 53 -9.54 -12.74 11.58
CA PHE A 53 -8.34 -12.22 12.24
C PHE A 53 -7.18 -12.16 11.26
N MET A 54 -6.94 -13.23 10.52
CA MET A 54 -5.85 -13.28 9.54
C MET A 54 -6.04 -12.28 8.41
N ASN A 55 -7.26 -12.11 7.90
CA ASN A 55 -7.52 -11.07 6.90
C ASN A 55 -7.22 -9.68 7.45
N MET A 56 -7.62 -9.40 8.69
CA MET A 56 -7.31 -8.13 9.37
C MET A 56 -5.81 -7.94 9.55
N THR A 57 -5.08 -8.99 9.97
CA THR A 57 -3.62 -8.96 10.13
C THR A 57 -2.93 -8.65 8.81
N LEU A 58 -3.32 -9.32 7.73
CA LEU A 58 -2.74 -9.08 6.40
C LEU A 58 -3.02 -7.65 5.92
N TYR A 59 -4.22 -7.13 6.19
CA TYR A 59 -4.60 -5.77 5.83
C TYR A 59 -3.77 -4.72 6.58
N GLU A 60 -3.68 -4.83 7.91
CA GLU A 60 -2.90 -3.88 8.72
C GLU A 60 -1.40 -3.94 8.40
N TYR A 61 -0.86 -5.15 8.21
CA TYR A 61 0.52 -5.28 7.75
C TYR A 61 0.73 -4.58 6.40
N SER A 62 -0.20 -4.74 5.46
CA SER A 62 -0.10 -4.07 4.16
C SER A 62 -0.17 -2.55 4.25
N ARG A 63 -0.97 -2.00 5.18
CA ARG A 63 -1.04 -0.56 5.45
C ARG A 63 0.25 0.01 6.03
N GLN A 64 0.93 -0.75 6.90
CA GLN A 64 2.23 -0.37 7.43
C GLN A 64 3.31 -0.51 6.36
N ALA A 65 3.34 -1.66 5.67
CA ALA A 65 4.25 -1.94 4.56
C ALA A 65 4.22 -0.83 3.52
N ALA A 66 3.05 -0.40 3.05
CA ALA A 66 2.92 0.66 2.05
C ALA A 66 3.55 2.00 2.49
N ARG A 67 3.56 2.30 3.79
CA ARG A 67 4.06 3.57 4.34
C ARG A 67 5.54 3.52 4.69
N HIS A 68 6.07 2.34 5.04
CA HIS A 68 7.45 2.19 5.50
C HIS A 68 8.28 1.34 4.52
N GLU A 69 8.10 0.03 4.52
CA GLU A 69 8.90 -0.94 3.78
C GLU A 69 8.79 -0.78 2.25
N LEU A 70 7.60 -0.45 1.76
CA LEU A 70 7.26 -0.25 0.34
C LEU A 70 7.08 1.24 0.01
N SER A 71 7.58 2.14 0.86
CA SER A 71 7.49 3.59 0.63
C SER A 71 8.07 4.03 -0.72
N SER A 72 9.08 3.33 -1.23
CA SER A 72 9.64 3.58 -2.57
C SER A 72 8.62 3.33 -3.69
N LEU A 73 7.85 2.24 -3.61
CA LEU A 73 6.77 1.94 -4.56
C LEU A 73 5.65 2.98 -4.45
N THR A 74 5.25 3.32 -3.24
CA THR A 74 4.26 4.37 -2.99
C THR A 74 4.69 5.72 -3.58
N ASN A 75 5.96 6.09 -3.42
CA ASN A 75 6.53 7.32 -3.99
C ASN A 75 6.57 7.28 -5.52
N MET A 76 6.89 6.13 -6.12
CA MET A 76 6.87 5.96 -7.58
C MET A 76 5.47 6.19 -8.15
N ILE A 77 4.45 5.60 -7.52
CA ILE A 77 3.05 5.79 -7.90
C ILE A 77 2.63 7.25 -7.72
N TYR A 78 2.99 7.84 -6.58
CA TYR A 78 2.73 9.25 -6.30
C TYR A 78 3.36 10.16 -7.36
N GLU A 79 4.63 9.97 -7.71
CA GLU A 79 5.30 10.77 -8.74
C GLU A 79 4.65 10.59 -10.12
N ALA A 80 4.28 9.37 -10.49
CA ALA A 80 3.61 9.10 -11.76
C ALA A 80 2.26 9.83 -11.85
N LEU A 81 1.48 9.83 -10.76
CA LEU A 81 0.18 10.48 -10.69
C LEU A 81 0.30 12.01 -10.53
N ALA A 82 1.22 12.48 -9.69
CA ALA A 82 1.47 13.91 -9.46
C ALA A 82 2.01 14.58 -10.73
N LYS A 83 2.94 13.95 -11.47
CA LYS A 83 3.40 14.46 -12.78
C LYS A 83 2.23 14.63 -13.76
N LYS A 84 1.29 13.68 -13.78
CA LYS A 84 0.09 13.76 -14.63
C LYS A 84 -0.88 14.86 -14.18
N ALA A 85 -1.06 15.03 -12.87
CA ALA A 85 -2.01 15.98 -12.30
C ALA A 85 -1.51 17.43 -12.35
N TYR A 86 -0.24 17.66 -11.98
CA TYR A 86 0.35 19.01 -11.85
C TYR A 86 1.18 19.43 -13.07
N GLY A 87 1.56 18.51 -13.96
CA GLY A 87 2.30 18.83 -15.19
C GLY A 87 1.49 19.55 -16.27
N LYS A 88 0.18 19.75 -16.08
CA LYS A 88 -0.70 20.46 -17.02
C LYS A 88 -0.88 21.96 -16.74
N THR A 89 -0.37 22.48 -15.62
CA THR A 89 -0.58 23.89 -15.22
C THR A 89 0.61 24.81 -15.54
N SER A 90 1.59 24.37 -16.35
CA SER A 90 2.78 25.15 -16.73
C SER A 90 2.84 25.50 -18.23
N THR A 91 1.69 25.77 -18.84
CA THR A 91 1.53 26.35 -20.19
C THR A 91 0.42 27.37 -20.14
#